data_AF-A0A7C4V0J1-F1
#
_entry.id   AF-A0A7C4V0J1-F1
#
_cell.length_a   1.000
_cell.length_b   1.000
_cell.length_c   1.000
_cell.angle_alpha   90.00
_cell.angle_beta   90.00
_cell.angle_gamma   90.00
#
_symmetry.space_group_name_H-M   'P 1'
#
loop_
_entity.id
_entity.type
_entity.pdbx_description
1 polymer ?
#
loop_
_entity_poly.entity_id
_entity_poly.type
_entity_poly.pdbx_seq_one_letter_code
_entity_poly.pdbx_strand_id
1 'polypeptide(L)' 'ELKITPLFFDNTFYCKTCGNMASIKTCPHDQSHHITLSGTKVREMLNKGEKLPVEFTRKEVAEILTEWVKKSKI' A
#
# COMPACT_ATOMS: atom_id res chain seq x y z
N GLU A 1 -28.27 -20.73 -5.15
CA GLU A 1 -27.17 -20.36 -4.23
C GLU A 1 -25.87 -20.26 -5.02
N LEU A 2 -25.00 -19.31 -4.70
CA LEU A 2 -23.72 -19.13 -5.39
C LEU A 2 -22.66 -20.00 -4.69
N LYS A 3 -22.01 -20.92 -5.41
CA LYS A 3 -20.99 -21.85 -4.90
C LYS A 3 -19.62 -21.18 -4.66
N ILE A 4 -19.63 -19.97 -4.12
CA ILE A 4 -18.43 -19.18 -3.78
C ILE A 4 -18.45 -18.85 -2.29
N THR A 5 -17.27 -18.90 -1.66
CA THR A 5 -17.12 -18.50 -0.25
C THR A 5 -16.54 -17.09 -0.18
N PRO A 6 -17.24 -16.11 0.41
CA PRO A 6 -16.69 -14.78 0.60
C PRO A 6 -15.58 -14.81 1.66
N LEU A 7 -14.50 -14.06 1.41
CA LEU A 7 -13.42 -13.84 2.37
C LEU A 7 -13.48 -12.40 2.88
N PHE A 8 -13.58 -12.24 4.19
CA PHE A 8 -13.66 -10.93 4.85
C PHE A 8 -12.27 -10.52 5.34
N PHE A 9 -11.72 -9.47 4.75
CA PHE A 9 -10.42 -8.90 5.12
C PHE A 9 -10.59 -7.61 5.92
N ASP A 10 -9.70 -7.40 6.89
CA ASP A 10 -9.56 -6.11 7.56
C ASP A 10 -8.57 -5.21 6.83
N ASN A 11 -8.53 -3.94 7.21
CA ASN A 11 -7.49 -3.03 6.77
C ASN A 11 -6.10 -3.54 7.17
N THR A 12 -5.18 -3.52 6.21
CA THR A 12 -3.78 -3.91 6.41
C THR A 12 -2.87 -2.69 6.48
N PHE A 13 -1.73 -2.87 7.13
CA PHE A 13 -0.67 -1.88 7.30
C PHE A 13 0.68 -2.58 7.23
N TYR A 14 1.75 -1.81 6.99
CA TYR A 14 3.11 -2.32 7.12
C TYR A 14 3.58 -2.13 8.56
N CYS A 15 3.98 -3.19 9.25
CA CYS A 15 4.56 -3.07 10.59
C CYS A 15 6.09 -3.03 10.50
N LYS A 16 6.70 -1.93 10.97
CA LYS A 16 8.16 -1.76 10.99
C LYS A 16 8.87 -2.83 11.82
N THR A 17 8.23 -3.29 12.90
CA THR A 17 8.80 -4.30 13.80
C THR A 17 8.70 -5.71 13.22
N CYS A 18 7.59 -6.03 12.54
CA CYS A 18 7.45 -7.32 11.85
C CYS A 18 8.22 -7.37 10.52
N GLY A 19 8.50 -6.20 9.93
CA GLY A 19 9.13 -6.09 8.62
C GLY A 19 8.22 -6.50 7.44
N ASN A 20 6.90 -6.60 7.65
CA ASN A 20 5.96 -7.08 6.66
C ASN A 20 4.55 -6.44 6.78
N MET A 21 3.71 -6.74 5.79
CA MET A 21 2.29 -6.38 5.82
C MET A 21 1.56 -7.23 6.85
N ALA A 22 0.75 -6.59 7.69
CA ALA A 22 -0.04 -7.23 8.73
C ALA A 22 -1.40 -6.55 8.88
N SER A 23 -2.27 -7.15 9.69
CA SER A 23 -3.52 -6.55 10.16
C SER A 23 -3.53 -6.51 11.68
N ILE A 24 -4.56 -5.89 12.25
CA ILE A 24 -4.76 -5.86 13.71
C ILE A 24 -4.87 -7.28 14.29
N LYS A 25 -5.32 -8.25 13.49
CA LYS A 25 -5.45 -9.66 13.92
C LYS A 25 -4.13 -10.42 13.91
N THR A 26 -3.14 -9.98 13.12
CA THR A 26 -1.89 -10.73 12.90
C THR A 26 -0.65 -10.04 13.46
N CYS A 27 -0.75 -8.77 13.87
CA CYS A 27 0.33 -8.02 14.48
C CYS A 27 -0.04 -7.60 15.91
N PRO A 28 0.77 -7.94 16.93
CA PRO A 28 0.52 -7.53 18.31
C PRO A 28 1.06 -6.12 18.63
N HIS A 29 1.76 -5.47 17.70
CA HIS A 29 2.38 -4.17 17.93
C HIS A 29 1.34 -3.03 17.88
N ASP A 30 1.66 -1.92 18.53
CA ASP A 30 0.81 -0.74 18.53
C ASP A 30 0.92 0.06 17.22
N GLN A 31 0.07 1.07 17.08
CA GLN A 31 0.02 1.91 15.88
C GLN A 31 1.30 2.72 15.63
N SER A 32 2.16 2.90 16.64
CA SER A 32 3.41 3.66 16.47
C SER A 32 4.40 2.93 15.53
N HIS A 33 4.28 1.60 15.46
CA HIS A 33 5.06 0.76 14.55
C HIS A 33 4.41 0.56 13.18
N HIS A 34 3.18 1.05 12.99
CA HIS A 34 2.40 0.81 11.78
C HIS A 34 2.53 1.97 10.79
N ILE A 35 2.77 1.64 9.53
CA ILE A 35 2.72 2.55 8.40
C ILE A 35 1.48 2.20 7.58
N THR A 36 0.62 3.17 7.34
CA THR A 36 -0.53 3.02 6.46
C THR A 36 -0.41 4.01 5.31
N LEU A 37 -0.43 3.52 4.08
CA LEU A 37 -0.41 4.36 2.89
C LEU A 37 -1.74 4.22 2.15
N SER A 38 -2.59 5.24 2.25
CA SER A 38 -3.89 5.25 1.58
C SER A 38 -3.72 5.42 0.07
N GLY A 39 -4.64 4.84 -0.72
CA GLY A 39 -4.62 5.01 -2.18
C GLY A 39 -4.73 6.48 -2.62
N THR A 40 -5.40 7.33 -1.85
CA THR A 40 -5.43 8.78 -2.08
C THR A 40 -4.05 9.39 -1.93
N LYS A 41 -3.29 8.99 -0.89
CA LYS A 41 -1.94 9.47 -0.67
C LYS A 41 -0.98 8.98 -1.76
N VAL A 42 -1.10 7.73 -2.21
CA VAL A 42 -0.33 7.18 -3.34
C VAL A 42 -0.52 8.05 -4.59
N ARG A 43 -1.77 8.35 -4.97
CA ARG A 43 -2.06 9.19 -6.15
C ARG A 43 -1.54 10.61 -5.99
N GLU A 44 -1.66 11.20 -4.80
CA GLU A 44 -1.11 12.52 -4.50
C GLU A 44 0.41 12.56 -4.70
N MET A 45 1.14 11.58 -4.14
CA MET A 45 2.59 11.46 -4.26
C MET A 45 3.02 11.29 -5.72
N LEU A 46 2.37 10.38 -6.46
CA LEU A 46 2.64 10.17 -7.88
C LEU A 46 2.40 11.44 -8.71
N ASN A 47 1.32 12.17 -8.42
CA ASN A 47 1.02 13.44 -9.10
C ASN A 47 2.05 14.53 -8.81
N LYS A 48 2.65 14.53 -7.61
CA LYS A 48 3.75 15.41 -7.22
C LYS A 48 5.13 14.95 -7.72
N GLY A 49 5.23 13.75 -8.28
CA GLY A 49 6.51 13.14 -8.66
C GLY A 49 7.35 12.65 -7.48
N GLU A 50 6.72 12.50 -6.30
CA GLU A 50 7.37 11.97 -5.10
C GLU A 50 7.53 10.44 -5.19
N LYS A 51 8.61 9.92 -4.60
CA LYS A 51 8.88 8.47 -4.59
C LYS A 51 7.95 7.77 -3.60
N LEU A 52 7.33 6.66 -4.03
CA LEU A 52 6.54 5.80 -3.15
C LEU A 52 7.45 5.04 -2.16
N PRO A 53 7.02 4.81 -0.91
CA PRO A 53 7.77 4.01 0.07
C PRO A 53 7.95 2.57 -0.41
N VAL A 54 9.17 2.04 -0.27
CA VAL A 54 9.53 0.67 -0.69
C VAL A 54 8.89 -0.41 0.17
N GLU A 55 8.52 -0.04 1.40
CA GLU A 55 7.78 -0.86 2.35
C GLU A 55 6.38 -1.20 1.83
N PHE A 56 5.82 -0.34 0.98
CA PHE A 56 4.47 -0.49 0.43
C PHE A 56 4.45 -0.84 -1.05
N THR A 57 5.35 -0.22 -1.82
CA THR A 57 5.36 -0.34 -3.27
C THR A 57 6.68 -0.92 -3.71
N ARG A 58 6.63 -2.08 -4.38
CA ARG A 58 7.82 -2.65 -5.01
C ARG A 58 8.34 -1.72 -6.09
N LYS A 59 9.67 -1.65 -6.23
CA LYS A 59 10.35 -0.71 -7.12
C LYS A 59 9.84 -0.82 -8.57
N GLU A 60 9.70 -2.04 -9.07
CA GLU A 60 9.22 -2.31 -10.43
C GLU A 60 7.80 -1.77 -10.67
N VAL A 61 6.94 -1.81 -9.65
CA VAL A 61 5.57 -1.28 -9.74
C VAL A 61 5.57 0.24 -9.65
N ALA A 62 6.37 0.81 -8.73
CA ALA A 62 6.49 2.26 -8.57
C ALA A 62 6.99 2.95 -9.85
N GLU A 63 7.94 2.33 -10.55
CA GLU A 63 8.45 2.81 -11.84
C GLU A 63 7.35 2.82 -12.90
N ILE A 64 6.60 1.72 -13.06
CA ILE A 64 5.48 1.63 -14.01
C ILE A 64 4.43 2.72 -13.73
N LEU A 65 4.06 2.90 -12.47
CA LEU A 65 3.07 3.90 -12.07
C LEU A 65 3.54 5.33 -12.33
N THR A 66 4.83 5.60 -12.06
CA THR A 66 5.44 6.92 -12.31
C THR A 66 5.47 7.23 -13.81
N GLU A 67 5.88 6.26 -14.63
CA GLU A 67 5.90 6.41 -16.08
C GLU A 67 4.50 6.60 -16.67
N TRP A 68 3.49 5.91 -16.13
CA TRP A 68 2.10 6.12 -16.51
C TRP A 68 1.64 7.56 -16.22
N VAL A 69 1.88 8.08 -15.01
CA VAL A 69 1.51 9.46 -14.66
C VAL A 69 2.22 10.49 -15.54
N LYS A 70 3.49 10.29 -15.89
CA LYS A 70 4.21 11.18 -16.82
C LYS A 70 3.57 11.20 -18.21
N LYS A 71 3.20 10.03 -18.75
CA LYS A 71 2.57 9.92 -20.07
C LYS A 71 1.16 10.50 -20.09
N SER A 72 0.38 10.34 -19.01
CA SER A 72 -1.00 10.83 -18.92
C SER A 72 -1.12 12.34 -18.68
N LYS A 73 -0.02 13.04 -18.38
CA LYS A 73 0.04 14.51 -18.28
C LYS A 73 0.32 15.19 -19.64
N ILE A 74 0.40 14.42 -20.72
CA ILE A 74 0.56 14.89 -22.11
C ILE A 74 -0.82 15.04 -22.74
#